data_AF-A0A9X8CYE5-F1
#
_entry.id   AF-A0A9X8CYE5-F1
#
_cell.length_a   1.000
_cell.length_b   1.000
_cell.length_c   1.000
_cell.angle_alpha   90.00
_cell.angle_beta   90.00
_cell.angle_gamma   90.00
#
_symmetry.space_group_name_H-M   'P 1'
#
loop_
_entity.id
_entity.type
_entity.pdbx_description
1 polymer ?
#
loop_
_entity_poly.entity_id
_entity_poly.type
_entity_poly.pdbx_seq_one_letter_code
_entity_poly.pdbx_strand_id
1 'polypeptide(L)'
;YCVALGHAVFGESMFAHATDASKIALAALVALCRRHGATQIDCQQATPHLASLGARTMPRREFLAEVERQRQRPRMDWRFDAVYWDWLSPA
;
A
#
# COMPACT_ATOMS: atom_id res chain seq x y z
N TYR A 1 -4.03 -8.18 -6.25
CA TYR A 1 -3.75 -8.81 -4.94
C TYR A 1 -2.42 -8.29 -4.42
N CYS A 2 -2.15 -8.50 -3.13
CA CYS A 2 -0.92 -8.11 -2.46
C CYS A 2 -0.53 -9.18 -1.44
N VAL A 3 0.75 -9.19 -1.05
CA VAL A 3 1.28 -10.00 0.05
C VAL A 3 1.66 -9.06 1.19
N ALA A 4 1.45 -9.46 2.44
CA ALA A 4 1.94 -8.71 3.58
C ALA A 4 2.66 -9.59 4.58
N LEU A 5 3.79 -9.07 5.08
CA LEU A 5 4.56 -9.64 6.18
C LEU A 5 4.54 -8.60 7.30
N GLY A 6 3.76 -8.84 8.36
CA GLY A 6 3.46 -7.81 9.34
C GLY A 6 2.82 -6.60 8.67
N HIS A 7 3.53 -5.47 8.68
CA HIS A 7 3.12 -4.23 8.01
C HIS A 7 3.89 -3.94 6.70
N ALA A 8 4.80 -4.83 6.27
CA ALA A 8 5.47 -4.71 4.98
C ALA A 8 4.53 -5.25 3.88
N VAL A 9 4.02 -4.37 3.02
CA VAL A 9 3.02 -4.72 1.99
C VAL A 9 3.66 -4.69 0.60
N PHE A 10 3.42 -5.72 -0.19
CA PHE A 10 3.94 -5.90 -1.54
C PHE A 10 2.78 -6.01 -2.53
N GLY A 11 2.63 -5.01 -3.40
CA GLY A 11 1.64 -5.00 -4.46
C GLY A 11 2.11 -5.83 -5.65
N GLU A 12 1.43 -6.94 -5.90
CA GLU A 12 1.85 -7.88 -6.95
C GLU A 12 1.18 -7.59 -8.29
N SER A 13 -0.15 -7.44 -8.29
CA SER A 13 -0.91 -7.18 -9.51
C SER A 13 -2.27 -6.57 -9.21
N MET A 14 -2.84 -5.84 -10.17
CA MET A 14 -4.21 -5.32 -10.11
C MET A 14 -4.87 -5.47 -11.48
N PHE A 15 -6.12 -5.89 -11.48
CA PHE A 15 -6.99 -5.92 -12.66
C PHE A 15 -8.28 -5.19 -12.33
N ALA A 16 -8.95 -4.67 -13.36
CA ALA A 16 -10.20 -3.95 -13.22
C ALA A 16 -11.12 -4.27 -14.40
N HIS A 17 -12.41 -4.47 -14.11
CA HIS A 17 -13.46 -4.68 -15.12
C HIS A 17 -14.21 -3.40 -15.47
N ALA A 18 -13.97 -2.32 -14.73
CA ALA A 18 -14.57 -1.00 -14.96
C ALA A 18 -13.50 0.08 -14.82
N THR A 19 -13.70 1.19 -15.52
CA THR A 19 -12.84 2.38 -15.42
C THR A 19 -12.69 2.80 -13.95
N ASP A 20 -11.46 3.14 -13.57
CA ASP A 20 -11.06 3.61 -12.23
C ASP A 20 -11.24 2.63 -11.05
N ALA A 21 -11.78 1.43 -11.26
CA ALA A 21 -11.94 0.46 -10.18
C ALA A 21 -10.60 0.07 -9.52
N SER A 22 -9.52 -0.05 -10.30
CA SER A 22 -8.17 -0.31 -9.77
C SER A 22 -7.63 0.84 -8.91
N LYS A 23 -8.00 2.10 -9.21
CA LYS A 23 -7.61 3.26 -8.41
C LYS A 23 -8.34 3.27 -7.07
N ILE A 24 -9.64 2.94 -7.07
CA ILE A 24 -10.43 2.81 -5.84
C ILE A 24 -9.87 1.66 -4.98
N ALA A 25 -9.53 0.52 -5.59
CA ALA A 25 -8.92 -0.59 -4.88
C ALA A 25 -7.57 -0.21 -4.25
N LEU A 26 -6.72 0.51 -4.99
CA LEU A 26 -5.45 1.03 -4.45
C LEU A 26 -5.69 2.04 -3.32
N ALA A 27 -6.66 2.94 -3.47
CA ALA A 27 -7.01 3.91 -2.44
C ALA A 27 -7.49 3.23 -1.16
N ALA A 28 -8.34 2.21 -1.28
CA ALA A 28 -8.78 1.39 -0.14
C ALA A 28 -7.61 0.66 0.54
N LEU A 29 -6.66 0.12 -0.24
CA LEU A 29 -5.45 -0.49 0.30
C LEU A 29 -4.61 0.53 1.07
N VAL A 30 -4.42 1.73 0.53
CA VAL A 30 -3.69 2.82 1.20
C VAL A 30 -4.38 3.22 2.50
N ALA A 31 -5.71 3.34 2.51
CA ALA A 31 -6.50 3.66 3.70
C ALA A 31 -6.30 2.61 4.80
N LEU A 32 -6.40 1.32 4.45
CA LEU A 32 -6.15 0.22 5.38
C LEU A 32 -4.72 0.24 5.90
N CYS A 33 -3.72 0.42 5.03
CA CYS A 33 -2.31 0.50 5.43
C CYS A 33 -2.09 1.65 6.43
N ARG A 34 -2.62 2.84 6.15
CA ARG A 34 -2.50 4.02 7.03
C ARG A 34 -3.17 3.78 8.37
N ARG A 35 -4.39 3.22 8.38
CA ARG A 35 -5.14 2.87 9.61
C ARG A 35 -4.32 1.97 10.54
N HIS A 36 -3.60 1.01 9.97
CA HIS A 36 -2.75 0.08 10.72
C HIS A 36 -1.32 0.59 10.95
N GLY A 37 -0.94 1.74 10.40
CA GLY A 37 0.40 2.31 10.54
C GLY A 37 1.46 1.62 9.68
N ALA A 38 1.08 0.93 8.61
CA ALA A 38 2.00 0.53 7.55
C ALA A 38 2.46 1.78 6.79
N THR A 39 3.77 1.87 6.57
CA THR A 39 4.44 3.08 6.07
C THR A 39 4.67 3.07 4.57
N GLN A 40 4.66 1.90 3.96
CA GLN A 40 4.94 1.74 2.53
C GLN A 40 4.21 0.54 1.92
N ILE A 41 3.93 0.67 0.62
CA ILE A 41 3.49 -0.42 -0.25
C ILE A 41 4.55 -0.52 -1.35
N ASP A 42 5.21 -1.67 -1.44
CA ASP A 42 6.14 -1.94 -2.54
C ASP A 42 5.36 -2.10 -3.85
N CYS A 43 5.82 -1.40 -4.88
CA CYS A 43 5.23 -1.39 -6.21
C CYS A 43 6.08 -2.17 -7.23
N GLN A 44 7.19 -2.77 -6.79
CA GLN A 44 8.17 -3.55 -7.57
C GLN A 44 8.89 -2.71 -8.64
N GLN A 45 8.20 -2.35 -9.73
CA GLN A 45 8.75 -1.58 -10.84
C GLN A 45 8.22 -0.14 -10.84
N ALA A 46 9.14 0.81 -11.05
CA ALA A 46 8.75 2.19 -11.28
C ALA A 46 8.13 2.33 -12.67
N THR A 47 6.82 2.57 -12.74
CA THR A 47 6.11 2.87 -13.98
C THR A 47 5.52 4.28 -13.94
N PRO A 48 5.35 4.95 -15.11
CA PRO A 48 4.69 6.27 -15.15
C PRO A 48 3.27 6.26 -14.55
N HIS A 49 2.55 5.15 -14.68
CA HIS A 49 1.22 4.99 -14.09
C HIS A 49 1.28 4.98 -12.56
N LEU A 50 2.21 4.24 -11.96
CA LEU A 50 2.38 4.24 -10.50
C LEU A 50 2.88 5.58 -9.99
N ALA A 51 3.77 6.24 -10.74
CA ALA A 51 4.25 7.58 -10.41
C ALA A 51 3.12 8.61 -10.38
N SER A 52 2.17 8.55 -11.33
CA SER A 52 1.00 9.45 -11.32
C SER A 52 0.04 9.19 -10.16
N LEU A 53 0.09 8.00 -9.55
CA LEU A 53 -0.64 7.62 -8.34
C LEU A 53 0.14 7.93 -7.04
N GLY A 54 1.33 8.55 -7.14
CA GLY A 54 2.11 9.01 -5.99
C GLY A 54 3.28 8.09 -5.59
N ALA A 55 3.55 7.01 -6.33
CA ALA A 55 4.71 6.15 -6.08
C ALA A 55 6.03 6.91 -6.34
N ARG A 56 7.06 6.59 -5.54
CA ARG A 56 8.39 7.20 -5.62
C ARG A 56 9.45 6.12 -5.54
N THR A 57 10.60 6.38 -6.17
CA THR A 57 11.78 5.52 -6.02
C THR A 57 12.48 5.81 -4.69
N MET A 58 13.14 4.78 -4.15
CA MET A 58 13.85 4.81 -2.88
C MET A 58 15.16 4.01 -3.01
N PRO A 59 16.26 4.40 -2.34
CA PRO A 59 17.47 3.60 -2.29
C PRO A 59 17.19 2.21 -1.71
N ARG A 60 17.68 1.15 -2.38
CA ARG A 60 17.47 -0.24 -1.96
C ARG A 60 17.79 -0.49 -0.48
N ARG A 61 18.85 0.14 0.05
CA ARG A 61 19.25 0.00 1.46
C ARG A 61 18.17 0.51 2.42
N GLU A 62 17.56 1.65 2.11
CA GLU A 62 16.48 2.23 2.92
C GLU A 62 15.22 1.37 2.83
N PHE A 63 14.89 0.90 1.63
CA PHE A 63 13.77 0.01 1.40
C PHE A 63 13.88 -1.27 2.24
N LEU A 64 15.04 -1.94 2.20
CA LEU A 64 15.27 -3.17 2.96
C LEU A 64 15.23 -2.94 4.48
N ALA A 65 15.76 -1.80 4.95
CA ALA A 65 15.68 -1.43 6.36
C ALA A 65 14.23 -1.22 6.81
N GLU A 66 13.40 -0.59 5.98
CA GLU A 66 11.98 -0.41 6.26
C GLU A 66 11.23 -1.74 6.27
N VAL A 67 11.49 -2.61 5.29
CA VAL A 67 10.88 -3.95 5.23
C VAL A 67 11.18 -4.74 6.49
N GLU A 68 12.43 -4.78 6.96
CA GLU A 68 12.78 -5.54 8.16
C GLU A 68 12.07 -4.98 9.40
N ARG A 69 11.98 -3.65 9.52
CA ARG A 69 11.25 -3.01 10.62
C ARG A 69 9.76 -3.33 10.59
N GLN A 70 9.12 -3.27 9.42
CA GLN A 70 7.69 -3.48 9.27
C GLN A 70 7.29 -4.96 9.35
N ARG A 71 8.18 -5.87 8.93
CA ARG A 71 7.98 -7.33 9.03
C ARG A 71 7.79 -7.81 10.46
N GLN A 72 8.40 -7.13 11.44
CA GLN A 72 8.31 -7.46 12.86
C GLN A 72 7.02 -6.97 13.53
N ARG A 73 6.21 -6.16 12.84
CA ARG A 73 4.91 -5.69 13.34
C ARG A 73 3.88 -6.83 13.36
N PRO A 74 2.87 -6.77 14.24
CA PRO A 74 1.78 -7.75 14.23
C PRO A 74 1.06 -7.76 12.88
N ARG A 75 0.37 -8.86 12.58
CA ARG A 75 -0.46 -8.95 11.38
C ARG A 75 -1.54 -7.85 11.38
N MET A 76 -1.76 -7.23 10.23
CA MET A 76 -2.89 -6.31 10.04
C MET A 76 -4.22 -7.09 10.04
N ASP A 77 -5.28 -6.42 10.47
CA ASP A 77 -6.63 -6.92 10.28
C ASP A 77 -7.08 -6.54 8.85
N TRP A 78 -7.34 -7.56 8.01
CA TRP A 78 -7.68 -7.36 6.60
C TRP A 78 -9.16 -7.10 6.36
N ARG A 79 -9.88 -6.66 7.40
CA ARG A 79 -11.25 -6.18 7.30
C ARG A 79 -11.26 -4.70 6.95
N PHE A 80 -11.91 -4.36 5.84
CA PHE A 80 -12.16 -2.98 5.47
C PHE A 80 -13.50 -2.51 6.04
N ASP A 81 -13.48 -1.46 6.86
CA ASP A 81 -14.68 -0.76 7.31
C ASP A 81 -14.74 0.63 6.66
N ALA A 82 -15.93 1.12 6.31
CA ALA A 82 -16.10 2.36 5.55
C ALA A 82 -15.46 3.60 6.23
N VAL A 83 -15.31 3.58 7.56
CA VAL A 83 -14.60 4.61 8.33
C VAL A 83 -13.13 4.77 7.92
N TYR A 84 -12.54 3.81 7.21
CA TYR A 84 -11.15 3.89 6.78
C TYR A 84 -10.93 4.96 5.72
N TRP A 85 -11.97 5.37 4.98
CA TRP A 85 -11.85 6.45 4.01
C TRP A 85 -11.37 7.77 4.64
N ASP A 86 -11.63 7.99 5.93
CA ASP A 86 -11.14 9.15 6.68
C ASP A 86 -9.60 9.22 6.73
N TRP A 87 -8.92 8.08 6.58
CA TRP A 87 -7.45 8.01 6.52
C TRP A 87 -6.86 8.45 5.17
N LEU A 88 -7.69 8.76 4.18
CA LEU A 88 -7.25 9.31 2.90
C LEU A 88 -7.32 10.84 2.85
N SER A 89 -8.17 11.46 3.67
CA SER A 89 -8.27 12.91 3.75
C SER A 89 -6.93 13.51 4.22
N PRO A 90 -6.43 14.58 3.57
CA PRO A 90 -5.29 15.29 4.11
C PRO A 90 -5.66 15.87 5.48
N ALA A 91 -4.76 15.70 6.45
CA ALA A 91 -4.83 16.39 7.74
C ALA A 91 -4.65 17.91 7.56
#